data_AF-A0A0Q0YNJ9-F1
#
_entry.id   AF-A0A0Q0YNJ9-F1
#
_cell.length_a   1.000
_cell.length_b   1.000
_cell.length_c   1.000
_cell.angle_alpha   90.00
_cell.angle_beta   90.00
_cell.angle_gamma   90.00
#
_symmetry.space_group_name_H-M   'P 1'
#
loop_
_entity.id
_entity.type
_entity.pdbx_description
1 polymer ?
#
loop_
_entity_poly.entity_id
_entity_poly.type
_entity_poly.pdbx_seq_one_letter_code
_entity_poly.pdbx_strand_id
1 'polypeptide(L)' 'MGVDPAKMVMAVAWGEWSNMIQPFWAIPLLAIAGLRIRDIMGFTTITFLYVGIVASVFLYVL' A
#
# COMPACT_ATOMS: atom_id res chain seq x y z
N MET A 1 -25.01 -13.50 -3.86
CA MET A 1 -24.16 -13.31 -2.66
C MET A 1 -24.59 -12.00 -2.03
N GLY A 2 -25.46 -12.00 -1.03
CA GLY A 2 -26.12 -10.80 -0.46
C GLY A 2 -25.19 -9.90 0.37
N VAL A 3 -23.99 -9.63 -0.14
CA VAL A 3 -22.98 -8.78 0.50
C VAL A 3 -23.37 -7.33 0.26
N ASP A 4 -23.26 -6.52 1.31
CA ASP A 4 -23.54 -5.09 1.24
C ASP A 4 -22.70 -4.40 0.14
N PRO A 5 -23.31 -3.64 -0.78
CA PRO A 5 -22.58 -2.97 -1.86
C PRO A 5 -21.49 -2.02 -1.37
N ALA A 6 -21.65 -1.36 -0.21
CA ALA A 6 -20.64 -0.47 0.33
C ALA A 6 -19.39 -1.24 0.79
N LYS A 7 -19.56 -2.43 1.37
CA LYS A 7 -18.41 -3.31 1.70
C LYS A 7 -17.65 -3.76 0.45
N MET A 8 -18.38 -4.10 -0.62
CA MET A 8 -17.75 -4.46 -1.89
C MET A 8 -16.94 -3.30 -2.49
N VAL A 9 -17.50 -2.09 -2.48
CA VAL A 9 -16.80 -0.89 -2.98
C VAL A 9 -15.57 -0.57 -2.12
N MET A 10 -15.67 -0.68 -0.80
CA MET A 10 -14.50 -0.50 0.09
C MET A 10 -13.41 -1.53 -0.17
N ALA A 11 -13.75 -2.81 -0.34
CA ALA A 11 -12.76 -3.86 -0.60
C ALA A 11 -11.97 -3.57 -1.90
N VAL A 12 -12.65 -3.10 -2.95
CA VAL A 12 -11.99 -2.72 -4.21
C VAL A 12 -11.13 -1.47 -4.04
N ALA A 13 -11.65 -0.43 -3.37
CA ALA A 13 -10.91 0.81 -3.14
C ALA A 13 -9.64 0.60 -2.32
N TRP A 14 -9.68 -0.29 -1.32
CA TRP A 14 -8.51 -0.67 -0.54
C TRP A 14 -7.54 -1.57 -1.32
N GLY A 15 -8.02 -2.38 -2.27
CA GLY A 15 -7.18 -3.25 -3.11
C GLY A 15 -6.13 -2.51 -3.96
N GLU A 16 -6.36 -1.23 -4.25
CA GLU A 16 -5.40 -0.34 -4.94
C GLU A 16 -4.19 0.06 -4.06
N TRP A 17 -3.98 -0.57 -2.89
CA TRP A 17 -2.83 -0.30 -2.02
C TRP A 17 -1.47 -0.69 -2.64
N SER A 18 -1.46 -1.54 -3.67
CA SER A 18 -0.22 -1.99 -4.34
C SER A 18 0.56 -0.88 -5.02
N ASN A 19 -0.11 0.23 -5.30
CA ASN A 19 0.52 1.47 -5.76
C ASN A 19 1.55 2.05 -4.77
N MET A 20 1.55 1.61 -3.50
CA MET A 20 2.53 2.04 -2.49
C MET A 20 3.90 1.35 -2.59
N ILE A 21 3.99 0.20 -3.26
CA ILE A 21 5.25 -0.58 -3.32
C ILE A 21 6.34 0.17 -4.10
N GLN A 22 5.93 0.92 -5.13
CA GLN A 22 6.80 1.70 -5.98
C GLN A 22 7.04 3.08 -5.37
N PRO A 23 8.28 3.44 -5.01
CA PRO A 23 8.58 4.70 -4.33
C PRO A 23 8.68 5.88 -5.32
N PHE A 24 7.75 6.01 -6.27
CA PHE A 24 7.78 7.11 -7.25
C PHE A 24 7.62 8.49 -6.61
N TRP A 25 6.77 8.57 -5.59
CA TRP A 25 6.59 9.75 -4.76
C TRP A 25 7.87 10.14 -4.01
N ALA A 26 8.79 9.19 -3.77
CA ALA A 26 10.02 9.44 -3.02
C ALA A 26 11.21 9.84 -3.92
N ILE A 27 11.11 9.75 -5.25
CA ILE A 27 12.21 10.12 -6.17
C ILE A 27 12.74 11.54 -5.91
N PRO A 28 11.90 12.58 -5.73
CA PRO A 28 12.39 13.94 -5.46
C PRO A 28 13.17 14.02 -4.16
N LEU A 29 12.71 13.33 -3.12
CA LEU A 29 13.36 13.31 -1.81
C LEU A 29 14.71 12.58 -1.86
N LEU A 30 14.76 11.46 -2.58
CA LEU A 30 16.00 10.71 -2.78
C LEU A 30 17.05 11.50 -3.56
N ALA A 31 16.61 12.30 -4.55
CA ALA A 31 17.49 13.18 -5.31
C ALA A 31 18.15 14.26 -4.42
N ILE A 32 17.40 14.82 -3.47
CA ILE A 32 17.92 15.80 -2.50
C ILE A 32 18.85 15.12 -1.49
N ALA A 33 18.51 13.91 -1.04
CA ALA A 33 19.31 13.15 -0.06
C ALA A 33 20.53 12.44 -0.67
N GLY A 34 20.68 12.42 -2.00
CA GLY A 34 21.75 11.69 -2.70
C GLY A 34 21.65 10.16 -2.56
N LEU A 35 20.46 9.64 -2.27
CA LEU A 35 20.21 8.23 -2.03
C LEU A 35 19.72 7.51 -3.30
N ARG A 36 19.93 6.19 -3.37
CA ARG A 36 19.44 5.39 -4.50
C ARG A 36 18.05 4.85 -4.20
N ILE A 37 17.23 4.68 -5.25
CA ILE A 37 15.91 4.03 -5.15
C ILE A 37 15.98 2.65 -4.47
N ARG A 38 17.07 1.91 -4.71
CA ARG A 38 17.29 0.59 -4.10
C ARG A 38 17.34 0.62 -2.57
N ASP A 39 17.75 1.75 -1.99
CA ASP A 39 17.91 1.88 -0.54
C ASP A 39 16.56 2.01 0.16
N ILE A 40 15.55 2.58 -0.53
CA ILE A 40 14.19 2.77 0.01
C ILE A 40 13.21 1.65 -0.38
N MET A 41 13.45 0.96 -1.51
CA MET A 41 12.50 -0.06 -2.00
C MET A 41 12.31 -1.23 -1.02
N GLY A 42 13.35 -1.58 -0.25
CA GLY A 42 13.22 -2.58 0.81
C GLY A 42 12.23 -2.15 1.89
N PHE A 43 12.32 -0.89 2.32
CA PHE A 43 11.40 -0.31 3.31
C PHE A 43 9.97 -0.20 2.79
N THR A 44 9.76 0.27 1.55
CA THR A 44 8.42 0.37 0.97
C THR A 44 7.79 -1.01 0.75
N THR A 45 8.59 -2.02 0.44
CA THR A 45 8.12 -3.41 0.31
C THR A 45 7.65 -3.99 1.66
N ILE A 46 8.42 -3.78 2.73
CA ILE A 46 8.02 -4.22 4.09
C ILE A 46 6.74 -3.49 4.53
N THR A 47 6.67 -2.18 4.27
CA THR A 47 5.48 -1.36 4.56
C THR A 47 4.28 -1.84 3.77
N PHE A 48 4.45 -2.19 2.48
CA PHE A 48 3.40 -2.77 1.65
C PHE A 48 2.84 -4.08 2.23
N LEU A 49 3.72 -4.99 2.67
CA LEU A 49 3.28 -6.24 3.31
C LEU A 49 2.53 -5.98 4.62
N TYR A 50 3.03 -5.06 5.45
CA TYR A 50 2.37 -4.69 6.70
C TYR A 50 0.98 -4.09 6.47
N VAL A 51 0.86 -3.13 5.55
CA VAL A 51 -0.42 -2.51 5.19
C VAL A 51 -1.39 -3.54 4.61
N GLY A 52 -0.92 -4.46 3.76
CA GLY A 52 -1.75 -5.54 3.21
C GLY A 52 -2.33 -6.46 4.29
N ILE A 53 -1.55 -6.80 5.33
CA ILE A 53 -2.02 -7.59 6.46
C ILE A 53 -3.07 -6.80 7.26
N VAL A 54 -2.79 -5.55 7.62
CA VAL A 54 -3.70 -4.71 8.39
C VAL A 54 -5.02 -4.47 7.64
N ALA A 55 -4.95 -4.17 6.34
CA ALA A 55 -6.14 -3.96 5.50
C ALA A 55 -6.97 -5.24 5.36
N SER A 56 -6.33 -6.41 5.23
CA SER A 56 -7.02 -7.69 5.18
C SER A 56 -7.74 -8.00 6.49
N VAL A 57 -7.10 -7.76 7.64
CA VAL A 57 -7.71 -7.93 8.96
C VAL A 57 -8.87 -6.94 9.15
N PHE A 58 -8.68 -5.69 8.74
CA PHE A 58 -9.72 -4.67 8.83
C PHE A 58 -10.97 -5.03 8.01
N LEU A 59 -10.79 -5.44 6.76
CA LEU A 59 -11.89 -5.90 5.89
C LEU A 59 -12.56 -7.18 6.40
N TYR A 60 -11.83 -8.05 7.10
CA TYR A 60 -12.41 -9.25 7.71
C TYR A 60 -13.29 -8.95 8.93
N VAL A 61 -12.93 -7.93 9.72
CA VAL A 61 -13.68 -7.50 10.90
C VAL A 61 -14.91 -6.68 10.52
N LEU A 62 -14.87 -5.94 9.41
CA LEU A 62 -15.90 -5.00 9.00
C LEU A 62 -17.14 -5.67 8.40
#